data_AF-A0A6V7UHC1-F1
#
_entry.id   AF-A0A6V7UHC1-F1
#
_cell.length_a   1.000
_cell.length_b   1.000
_cell.length_c   1.000
_cell.angle_alpha   90.00
_cell.angle_beta   90.00
_cell.angle_gamma   90.00
#
_symmetry.space_group_name_H-M   'P 1'
#
loop_
_entity.id
_entity.type
_entity.pdbx_description
1 polymer ?
#
loop_
_entity_poly.entity_id
_entity_poly.type
_entity_poly.pdbx_seq_one_letter_code
_entity_poly.pdbx_strand_id
1 'polypeptide(L)'
;MYHNRSCPNNAACGFSCGLPYHAAVGDAVWGLFHNGQYKQSCLPDKHFIRDEAACINKCVQVERGDKKIIVPITDVTIEMKVNEVDLSYYAFYDKMGCSMKESCKATITYIECP
;
A
#
# COMPACT_ATOMS: atom_id res chain seq x y z
N MET A 1 0.98 -11.59 -8.10
CA MET A 1 -0.30 -11.75 -8.84
C MET A 1 -1.10 -10.48 -8.58
N TYR A 2 -1.82 -9.94 -9.57
CA TYR A 2 -2.56 -8.68 -9.43
C TYR A 2 -4.00 -8.93 -8.97
N HIS A 3 -4.43 -8.28 -7.89
CA HIS A 3 -5.83 -8.21 -7.49
C HIS A 3 -6.34 -6.78 -7.69
N ASN A 4 -7.08 -6.55 -8.77
CA ASN A 4 -7.82 -5.31 -8.99
C ASN A 4 -8.94 -5.22 -7.94
N ARG A 5 -8.66 -4.62 -6.78
CA ARG A 5 -9.70 -4.23 -5.83
C ARG A 5 -10.03 -2.76 -6.07
N SER A 6 -11.14 -2.52 -6.76
CA SER A 6 -11.90 -1.27 -6.64
C SER A 6 -11.95 -0.90 -5.16
N CYS A 7 -11.42 0.28 -4.79
CA CYS A 7 -11.25 0.72 -3.41
C CYS A 7 -12.47 0.35 -2.54
N PRO A 8 -12.38 -0.65 -1.66
CA PRO A 8 -13.33 -0.70 -0.56
C PRO A 8 -12.97 0.49 0.34
N ASN A 9 -13.95 1.18 0.89
CA ASN A 9 -13.77 2.17 1.96
C ASN A 9 -13.12 1.59 3.25
N ASN A 10 -12.52 0.40 3.16
CA ASN A 10 -12.05 -0.48 4.23
C ASN A 10 -10.61 -0.94 3.95
N ALA A 11 -9.75 -0.10 3.39
CA ALA A 11 -8.32 -0.41 3.41
C ALA A 11 -7.85 -0.54 4.85
N ALA A 12 -6.84 -1.37 5.11
CA ALA A 12 -6.44 -1.69 6.48
C ALA A 12 -6.13 -0.45 7.32
N CYS A 13 -5.56 0.61 6.74
CA CYS A 13 -5.26 1.84 7.48
C CYS A 13 -6.42 2.85 7.55
N GLY A 14 -7.56 2.57 6.90
CA GLY A 14 -8.78 3.40 6.97
C GLY A 14 -8.85 4.58 5.99
N PHE A 15 -7.82 4.81 5.15
CA PHE A 15 -7.78 5.94 4.23
C PHE A 15 -7.08 5.62 2.89
N SER A 16 -7.58 4.66 2.11
CA SER A 16 -7.17 4.55 0.70
C SER A 16 -7.97 5.50 -0.21
N CYS A 17 -9.22 5.80 0.16
CA CYS A 17 -10.13 6.61 -0.64
C CYS A 17 -9.72 8.10 -0.63
N GLY A 18 -9.28 8.59 -1.78
CA GLY A 18 -8.88 9.98 -2.01
C GLY A 18 -7.42 10.16 -2.40
N LEU A 19 -6.59 9.13 -2.25
CA LEU A 19 -5.19 9.16 -2.66
C LEU A 19 -5.05 8.44 -4.01
N PRO A 20 -4.83 9.16 -5.14
CA PRO A 20 -4.67 8.53 -6.45
C PRO A 20 -3.42 7.63 -6.51
N TYR A 21 -2.46 7.87 -5.62
CA TYR A 21 -1.22 7.12 -5.51
C TYR A 21 -1.05 6.60 -4.09
N HIS A 22 -1.17 5.29 -3.92
CA HIS A 22 -0.97 4.58 -2.67
C HIS A 22 -0.45 3.16 -2.92
N ALA A 23 -0.04 2.47 -1.85
CA ALA A 23 0.40 1.09 -1.89
C ALA A 23 -0.27 0.22 -0.82
N ALA A 24 -0.47 -1.05 -1.16
CA ALA A 24 -0.63 -2.14 -0.21
C ALA A 24 0.66 -2.97 -0.11
N VAL A 25 0.95 -3.51 1.06
CA VAL A 25 2.17 -4.27 1.31
C VAL A 25 1.87 -5.63 1.95
N GLY A 26 2.82 -6.54 1.94
CA GLY A 26 2.68 -7.82 2.62
C GLY A 26 2.56 -7.67 4.14
N ASP A 27 1.68 -8.43 4.77
CA ASP A 27 1.56 -8.47 6.24
C ASP A 27 2.87 -8.92 6.92
N ALA A 28 3.63 -9.77 6.21
CA ALA A 28 4.94 -10.26 6.65
C ALA A 28 6.08 -9.25 6.48
N VAL A 29 5.83 -8.02 6.02
CA VAL A 29 6.88 -6.99 5.90
C VAL A 29 7.33 -6.58 7.30
N TRP A 30 8.43 -7.20 7.73
CA TRP A 30 9.26 -7.00 8.93
C TRP A 30 8.80 -5.86 9.86
N GLY A 31 7.87 -6.17 10.76
CA GLY A 31 7.47 -5.28 11.86
C GLY A 31 6.71 -4.02 11.45
N LEU A 32 6.27 -3.90 10.20
CA LEU A 32 5.35 -2.83 9.81
C LEU A 32 3.93 -3.12 10.35
N PHE A 33 3.51 -4.37 10.25
CA PHE A 33 2.21 -4.87 10.70
C PHE A 33 2.45 -5.98 11.74
N HIS A 34 2.39 -5.64 13.03
CA HIS A 34 2.68 -6.52 14.17
C HIS A 34 1.43 -7.21 14.71
N ASN A 35 0.85 -8.18 13.97
CA ASN A 35 -0.37 -8.90 14.39
C ASN A 35 -1.50 -7.96 14.88
N GLY A 36 -1.50 -6.70 14.46
CA GLY A 36 -2.38 -5.67 14.97
C GLY A 36 -3.82 -6.09 14.79
N GLN A 37 -4.53 -6.18 15.90
CA GLN A 37 -5.96 -6.41 15.87
C GLN A 37 -6.61 -5.22 15.19
N TYR A 38 -7.53 -5.52 14.28
CA TYR A 38 -8.47 -4.56 13.74
C TYR A 38 -9.22 -3.89 14.90
N LYS A 39 -9.04 -2.59 15.06
CA LYS A 39 -9.72 -1.76 16.07
C LYS A 39 -10.85 -0.99 15.39
N GLN A 40 -11.95 -0.77 16.11
CA GLN A 40 -13.03 0.06 15.60
C GLN A 40 -12.54 1.49 15.42
N SER A 41 -12.69 2.06 14.21
CA SER A 41 -12.26 3.44 13.94
C SER A 41 -13.20 4.47 14.57
N CYS A 42 -12.71 5.70 14.69
CA CYS A 42 -13.51 6.87 15.06
C CYS A 42 -14.25 7.50 13.85
N LEU A 43 -14.25 6.86 12.68
CA LEU A 43 -14.93 7.35 11.48
C LEU A 43 -16.45 7.20 11.59
N PRO A 44 -17.26 7.96 10.82
CA PRO A 44 -18.72 7.94 10.93
C PRO A 44 -19.37 6.56 10.75
N ASP A 45 -18.77 5.71 9.92
CA ASP A 45 -19.22 4.34 9.65
C ASP A 45 -18.64 3.31 10.63
N LYS A 46 -17.70 3.73 11.50
CA LYS A 46 -17.05 2.93 12.53
C LYS A 46 -16.48 1.60 12.02
N HIS A 47 -16.03 1.56 10.77
CA HIS A 47 -15.40 0.35 10.25
C HIS A 47 -14.09 0.05 11.00
N PHE A 48 -13.66 -1.20 10.98
CA PHE A 48 -12.44 -1.58 11.69
C PHE A 48 -11.19 -1.29 10.85
N ILE A 49 -10.15 -0.75 11.50
CA ILE A 49 -8.86 -0.39 10.90
C ILE A 49 -7.72 -0.98 11.73
N ARG A 50 -6.55 -1.11 11.12
CA ARG A 50 -5.28 -1.36 11.77
C ARG A 50 -4.66 -0.02 12.15
N ASP A 51 -4.39 0.14 13.44
CA ASP A 51 -3.77 1.33 14.03
C ASP A 51 -2.34 0.96 14.44
N GLU A 52 -1.48 0.83 13.42
CA GLU A 52 -0.10 0.37 13.55
C GLU A 52 0.86 1.35 12.86
N ALA A 53 2.15 1.21 13.16
CA ALA A 53 3.19 2.07 12.60
C ALA A 53 3.21 2.09 11.07
N ALA A 54 2.83 1.01 10.38
CA ALA A 54 2.71 1.04 8.93
C ALA A 54 1.61 1.97 8.40
N CYS A 55 0.55 2.18 9.18
CA CYS A 55 -0.54 3.08 8.86
C CYS A 55 -0.24 4.53 9.25
N ILE A 56 0.90 4.78 9.90
CA ILE A 56 1.29 6.09 10.40
C ILE A 56 2.67 6.45 9.85
N ASN A 57 2.72 7.43 8.95
CA ASN A 57 3.97 8.02 8.46
C ASN A 57 4.94 7.02 7.78
N LYS A 58 4.43 5.95 7.15
CA LYS A 58 5.23 5.02 6.34
C LYS A 58 4.82 5.05 4.88
N CYS A 59 5.83 5.14 4.03
CA CYS A 59 5.71 5.22 2.59
C CYS A 59 6.59 4.16 1.94
N VAL A 60 6.26 3.78 0.71
CA VAL A 60 7.17 3.04 -0.16
C VAL A 60 7.70 3.95 -1.26
N GLN A 61 9.01 3.97 -1.40
CA GLN A 61 9.69 4.51 -2.55
C GLN A 61 9.87 3.38 -3.57
N VAL A 62 9.40 3.61 -4.79
CA VAL A 62 9.54 2.67 -5.90
C VAL A 62 10.34 3.32 -7.02
N GLU A 63 11.40 2.66 -7.45
CA GLU A 63 12.33 3.14 -8.47
C GLU A 63 12.44 2.13 -9.62
N ARG A 64 12.34 2.61 -10.86
CA ARG A 64 12.46 1.79 -12.08
C ARG A 64 13.03 2.62 -13.21
N GLY A 65 14.27 2.32 -13.60
CA GLY A 65 14.97 3.13 -14.60
C GLY A 65 15.10 4.58 -14.13
N ASP A 66 14.58 5.52 -14.91
CA ASP A 66 14.51 6.95 -14.60
C ASP A 66 13.28 7.36 -13.79
N LYS A 67 12.35 6.43 -13.54
CA LYS A 67 11.09 6.70 -12.83
C LYS A 67 11.23 6.45 -11.34
N LYS A 68 10.64 7.36 -10.56
CA LYS A 68 10.59 7.29 -9.10
C LYS A 68 9.25 7.80 -8.59
N ILE A 69 8.66 7.09 -7.64
CA ILE A 69 7.49 7.55 -6.90
C ILE A 69 7.64 7.21 -5.43
N ILE A 70 7.13 8.08 -4.56
CA ILE A 70 6.94 7.82 -3.14
C ILE A 70 5.44 7.86 -2.89
N VAL A 71 4.89 6.78 -2.33
CA VAL A 71 3.46 6.68 -2.03
C VAL A 71 3.24 6.18 -0.60
N PRO A 72 2.18 6.64 0.08
CA PRO A 72 1.83 6.15 1.40
C PRO A 72 1.39 4.69 1.34
N ILE A 73 1.70 3.95 2.39
CA ILE A 73 1.17 2.61 2.64
C ILE A 73 -0.20 2.80 3.29
N THR A 74 -1.26 2.34 2.63
CA THR A 74 -2.64 2.51 3.11
C THR A 74 -3.34 1.18 3.40
N ASP A 75 -2.77 0.07 2.95
CA ASP A 75 -3.39 -1.24 3.03
C ASP A 75 -2.37 -2.37 3.22
N VAL A 76 -2.86 -3.54 3.59
CA VAL A 76 -2.05 -4.74 3.82
C VAL A 76 -2.73 -5.97 3.23
N THR A 77 -1.93 -6.91 2.74
CA THR A 77 -2.42 -8.18 2.21
C THR A 77 -1.51 -9.35 2.61
N ILE A 78 -2.10 -10.53 2.78
CA ILE A 78 -1.36 -11.77 3.03
C ILE A 78 -0.79 -12.38 1.73
N GLU A 79 -1.19 -11.86 0.58
CA GLU A 79 -0.86 -12.42 -0.74
C GLU A 79 0.50 -11.92 -1.28
N MET A 80 1.01 -10.81 -0.76
CA MET A 80 2.27 -10.19 -1.20
C MET A 80 3.45 -10.70 -0.38
N LYS A 81 4.55 -10.98 -1.08
CA LYS A 81 5.84 -11.27 -0.43
C LYS A 81 6.45 -9.99 0.13
N VAL A 82 7.43 -10.14 1.01
CA VAL A 82 8.15 -9.03 1.66
C VAL A 82 8.74 -8.03 0.66
N ASN A 83 9.16 -8.50 -0.51
CA ASN A 83 9.77 -7.72 -1.57
C ASN A 83 8.79 -7.37 -2.70
N GLU A 84 7.48 -7.44 -2.43
CA GLU A 84 6.42 -7.07 -3.36
C GLU A 84 5.55 -5.98 -2.71
N VAL A 85 5.08 -5.05 -3.55
CA VAL A 85 4.08 -4.04 -3.16
C VAL A 85 3.02 -4.00 -4.25
N ASP A 86 1.77 -3.81 -3.82
CA ASP A 86 0.65 -3.61 -4.74
C ASP A 86 0.39 -2.11 -4.85
N LEU A 87 0.67 -1.54 -6.02
CA LEU A 87 0.49 -0.13 -6.27
C LEU A 87 -0.93 0.11 -6.81
N SER A 88 -1.55 1.20 -6.33
CA SER A 88 -2.75 1.74 -6.98
C SER A 88 -2.59 1.86 -8.50
N TYR A 89 -3.69 1.72 -9.24
CA TYR A 89 -3.70 1.72 -10.71
C TYR A 89 -2.88 2.89 -11.30
N TYR A 90 -3.12 4.11 -10.84
CA TYR A 90 -2.45 5.30 -11.36
C TYR A 90 -0.95 5.34 -10.98
N ALA A 91 -0.57 4.80 -9.81
CA ALA A 91 0.84 4.69 -9.46
C ALA A 91 1.55 3.65 -10.35
N PHE A 92 0.93 2.49 -10.56
CA PHE A 92 1.52 1.43 -11.35
C PHE A 92 1.59 1.76 -12.86
N TYR A 93 0.49 2.21 -13.44
CA TYR A 93 0.38 2.47 -14.86
C TYR A 93 0.94 3.85 -15.22
N ASP A 94 0.37 4.94 -14.69
CA ASP A 94 0.75 6.29 -15.12
C ASP A 94 2.15 6.67 -14.68
N LYS A 95 2.49 6.39 -13.42
CA LYS A 95 3.77 6.85 -12.84
C LYS A 95 4.91 5.90 -13.14
N MET A 96 4.71 4.59 -12.95
CA MET A 96 5.77 3.60 -13.18
C MET A 96 5.82 3.07 -14.63
N GLY A 97 4.79 3.33 -15.46
CA GLY A 97 4.74 2.87 -16.85
C GLY A 97 4.78 1.35 -16.98
N CYS A 98 4.15 0.66 -16.04
CA CYS A 98 4.08 -0.80 -16.05
C CYS A 98 2.81 -1.27 -16.79
N SER A 99 2.88 -2.46 -17.38
CA SER A 99 1.74 -3.06 -18.08
C SER A 99 0.84 -3.78 -17.07
N MET A 100 -0.48 -3.59 -17.17
CA MET A 100 -1.45 -4.27 -16.30
C MET A 100 -1.51 -5.79 -16.45
N LYS A 101 -0.88 -6.35 -17.49
CA LYS A 101 -0.93 -7.81 -17.75
C LYS A 101 0.01 -8.61 -16.86
N GLU A 102 1.04 -7.98 -16.30
CA GLU A 102 2.14 -8.67 -15.63
C GLU A 102 2.72 -7.85 -14.46
N SER A 103 3.47 -8.51 -13.57
CA SER A 103 4.24 -7.81 -12.54
C SER A 103 5.39 -7.01 -13.15
N CYS A 104 5.78 -5.93 -12.46
CA CYS A 104 6.82 -5.02 -12.92
C CYS A 104 8.02 -5.09 -11.98
N LYS A 105 9.22 -5.29 -12.52
CA LYS A 105 10.45 -5.25 -11.72
C LYS A 105 10.80 -3.79 -11.41
N ALA A 106 11.00 -3.51 -10.13
CA ALA A 106 11.41 -2.22 -9.59
C ALA A 106 12.20 -2.45 -8.29
N THR A 107 12.94 -1.43 -7.87
CA THR A 107 13.52 -1.36 -6.53
C THR A 107 12.48 -0.78 -5.59
N ILE A 108 12.28 -1.43 -4.44
CA ILE A 108 11.33 -1.00 -3.40
C ILE A 108 12.14 -0.63 -2.16
N THR A 109 11.87 0.53 -1.57
CA THR A 109 12.48 0.97 -0.32
C THR A 109 11.39 1.49 0.61
N TYR A 110 11.33 0.94 1.82
CA TYR A 110 10.42 1.41 2.86
C TYR A 110 11.05 2.61 3.57
N ILE A 111 10.32 3.71 3.64
CA ILE A 111 10.79 4.98 4.21
C ILE A 111 9.72 5.60 5.10
N GLU A 112 10.10 6.61 5.87
CA GLU A 112 9.12 7.54 6.43
C GLU A 112 8.58 8.44 5.32
N CYS A 113 7.29 8.80 5.42
CA CYS A 113 6.73 9.73 4.46
C CYS A 113 7.40 11.12 4.62
N PRO A 114 7.76 11.78 3.50
CA PRO A 114 8.35 13.12 3.53
C PRO A 114 7.36 14.20 3.96
#